data_AF-A0AAJ1BDQ5-F1
#
_entry.id   AF-A0AAJ1BDQ5-F1
#
_cell.length_a   1.000
_cell.length_b   1.000
_cell.length_c   1.000
_cell.angle_alpha   90.00
_cell.angle_beta   90.00
_cell.angle_gamma   90.00
#
_symmetry.space_group_name_H-M   'P 1'
#
loop_
_entity.id
_entity.type
_entity.pdbx_description
1 polymer ?
#
loop_
_entity_poly.entity_id
_entity_poly.type
_entity_poly.pdbx_seq_one_letter_code
_entity_poly.pdbx_strand_id
1 'polypeptide(L)'
;MDKWSFLATVLEDDGRISEAIATGAAWEIWMQVELMIACRRLGWSVARELPYPAPLERKRLDMMFSDGREKVALELKVESAQTSGDALMAKVEDDRHKLALYPQSPGLSRWLLVLGYSWPVRCAMEDLERQQPERVILRIRGGIAAMLWEI
;
A
#
# COMPACT_ATOMS: atom_id res chain seq x y z
N MET A 1 0.61 -8.50 -13.14
CA MET A 1 -0.79 -7.98 -13.05
C MET A 1 -0.76 -6.48 -13.29
N ASP A 2 -1.72 -5.88 -14.00
CA ASP A 2 -1.75 -4.42 -14.12
C ASP A 2 -2.24 -3.74 -12.83
N LYS A 3 -1.79 -2.50 -12.59
CA LYS A 3 -2.04 -1.77 -11.34
C LYS A 3 -3.54 -1.60 -11.03
N TRP A 4 -4.40 -1.53 -12.05
CA TRP A 4 -5.85 -1.38 -11.87
C TRP A 4 -6.48 -2.64 -11.31
N SER A 5 -6.10 -3.80 -11.86
CA SER A 5 -6.54 -5.11 -11.37
C SER A 5 -6.10 -5.36 -9.92
N PHE A 6 -4.91 -4.87 -9.54
CA PHE A 6 -4.44 -4.96 -8.15
C PHE A 6 -5.35 -4.15 -7.22
N LEU A 7 -5.58 -2.87 -7.51
CA LEU A 7 -6.46 -2.03 -6.67
C LEU A 7 -7.89 -2.55 -6.59
N ALA A 8 -8.43 -3.08 -7.70
CA ALA A 8 -9.75 -3.70 -7.69
C ALA A 8 -9.84 -4.88 -6.71
N THR A 9 -8.78 -5.69 -6.63
CA THR A 9 -8.68 -6.82 -5.68
C THR A 9 -8.64 -6.32 -4.22
N VAL A 10 -7.90 -5.23 -3.95
CA VAL A 10 -7.85 -4.62 -2.60
C VAL A 10 -9.23 -4.13 -2.16
N LEU A 11 -10.00 -3.58 -3.09
CA LEU A 11 -11.32 -3.00 -2.84
C LEU A 11 -12.47 -4.00 -3.07
N GLU A 12 -12.20 -5.29 -3.20
CA GLU A 12 -13.24 -6.30 -3.43
C GLU A 12 -14.12 -6.53 -2.19
N ASP A 13 -13.55 -6.36 -0.98
CA ASP A 13 -14.23 -6.50 0.32
C ASP A 13 -14.31 -5.15 1.07
N ASP A 14 -14.75 -4.11 0.37
CA ASP A 14 -14.78 -2.73 0.88
C ASP A 14 -15.65 -2.56 2.14
N GLY A 15 -16.75 -3.33 2.25
CA GLY A 15 -17.61 -3.35 3.43
C GLY A 15 -16.87 -3.80 4.71
N ARG A 16 -16.17 -4.94 4.64
CA ARG A 16 -15.41 -5.46 5.78
C ARG A 16 -14.22 -4.57 6.11
N ILE A 17 -13.56 -4.01 5.10
CA ILE A 17 -12.47 -3.04 5.29
C ILE A 17 -13.02 -1.83 6.05
N SER A 18 -14.17 -1.27 5.64
CA SER A 18 -14.78 -0.10 6.30
C SER A 18 -15.20 -0.38 7.75
N GLU A 19 -15.87 -1.51 8.00
CA GLU A 19 -16.31 -1.88 9.35
C GLU A 19 -15.15 -2.08 10.30
N ALA A 20 -14.10 -2.76 9.84
CA ALA A 20 -12.96 -2.96 10.67
C ALA A 20 -12.23 -1.60 10.89
N ILE A 21 -12.19 -0.66 9.92
CA ILE A 21 -11.53 0.68 10.06
C ILE A 21 -12.06 1.38 11.31
N ALA A 22 -13.38 1.27 11.52
CA ALA A 22 -14.07 1.88 12.64
C ALA A 22 -13.66 1.32 14.03
N THR A 23 -12.93 0.20 14.10
CA THR A 23 -12.58 -0.48 15.37
C THR A 23 -11.24 -0.06 15.99
N GLY A 24 -10.40 0.69 15.27
CA GLY A 24 -9.11 1.17 15.79
C GLY A 24 -7.92 0.20 15.60
N ALA A 25 -6.84 0.42 16.36
CA ALA A 25 -5.45 0.02 16.07
C ALA A 25 -5.21 -1.45 15.64
N ALA A 26 -4.21 -1.64 14.75
CA ALA A 26 -3.78 -2.88 14.06
C ALA A 26 -4.24 -3.06 12.59
N TRP A 27 -4.78 -1.99 11.99
CA TRP A 27 -5.18 -1.88 10.58
C TRP A 27 -4.16 -2.34 9.58
N GLU A 28 -2.96 -1.79 9.69
CA GLU A 28 -1.90 -2.01 8.72
C GLU A 28 -1.49 -3.48 8.69
N ILE A 29 -1.32 -4.10 9.86
CA ILE A 29 -0.94 -5.51 9.98
C ILE A 29 -2.09 -6.41 9.49
N TRP A 30 -3.34 -6.11 9.83
CA TRP A 30 -4.48 -6.88 9.33
C TRP A 30 -4.58 -6.80 7.80
N MET A 31 -4.47 -5.60 7.22
CA MET A 31 -4.50 -5.43 5.77
C MET A 31 -3.33 -6.11 5.06
N GLN A 32 -2.11 -6.08 5.64
CA GLN A 32 -0.99 -6.87 5.12
C GLN A 32 -1.36 -8.37 5.05
N VAL A 33 -2.00 -8.90 6.08
CA VAL A 33 -2.43 -10.32 6.12
C VAL A 33 -3.51 -10.60 5.07
N GLU A 34 -4.54 -9.77 4.96
CA GLU A 34 -5.62 -9.98 3.98
C GLU A 34 -5.09 -9.88 2.53
N LEU A 35 -4.20 -8.92 2.24
CA LEU A 35 -3.53 -8.81 0.94
C LEU A 35 -2.72 -10.06 0.62
N MET A 36 -1.99 -10.61 1.60
CA MET A 36 -1.25 -11.85 1.42
C MET A 36 -2.17 -13.04 1.13
N ILE A 37 -3.33 -13.12 1.80
CA ILE A 37 -4.35 -14.15 1.54
C ILE A 37 -4.90 -14.00 0.12
N ALA A 38 -5.25 -12.79 -0.31
CA ALA A 38 -5.72 -12.51 -1.66
C ALA A 38 -4.69 -12.92 -2.72
N CYS A 39 -3.43 -12.51 -2.55
CA CYS A 39 -2.33 -12.90 -3.44
C CYS A 39 -2.17 -14.44 -3.53
N ARG A 40 -2.22 -15.13 -2.39
CA ARG A 40 -2.13 -16.60 -2.36
C ARG A 40 -3.30 -17.28 -3.06
N ARG A 41 -4.52 -16.74 -2.95
CA ARG A 41 -5.69 -17.25 -3.69
C ARG A 41 -5.54 -17.11 -5.20
N LEU A 42 -4.79 -16.11 -5.65
CA LEU A 42 -4.41 -15.92 -7.05
C LEU A 42 -3.21 -16.79 -7.49
N GLY A 43 -2.68 -17.64 -6.61
CA GLY A 43 -1.54 -18.52 -6.89
C GLY A 43 -0.18 -17.81 -6.79
N TRP A 44 -0.12 -16.63 -6.16
CA TRP A 44 1.11 -15.85 -6.09
C TRP A 44 1.96 -16.21 -4.87
N SER A 45 3.27 -16.02 -5.02
CA SER A 45 4.21 -16.11 -3.90
C SER A 45 4.19 -14.81 -3.09
N VAL A 46 4.26 -14.91 -1.77
CA VAL A 46 4.23 -13.76 -0.85
C VAL A 46 5.18 -13.96 0.32
N ALA A 47 5.81 -12.88 0.77
CA ALA A 47 6.63 -12.80 1.98
C ALA A 47 6.33 -11.50 2.73
N ARG A 48 6.49 -11.52 4.06
CA ARG A 48 6.30 -10.36 4.95
C ARG A 48 7.59 -10.10 5.72
N GLU A 49 7.76 -8.88 6.21
CA GLU A 49 8.87 -8.52 7.10
C GLU A 49 10.24 -8.84 6.49
N LEU A 50 10.42 -8.54 5.20
CA LEU A 50 11.70 -8.78 4.54
C LEU A 50 12.72 -7.74 5.01
N PRO A 51 13.98 -8.12 5.27
CA PRO A 51 14.99 -7.16 5.68
C PRO A 51 15.26 -6.14 4.58
N TYR A 52 15.40 -4.88 4.97
CA TYR A 52 15.99 -3.86 4.11
C TYR A 52 17.51 -4.10 3.99
N PRO A 53 18.14 -3.75 2.86
CA PRO A 53 19.60 -3.71 2.75
C PRO A 53 20.18 -2.54 3.56
N ALA A 54 21.51 -2.46 3.60
CA ALA A 54 22.22 -1.28 4.08
C ALA A 54 21.74 0.00 3.36
N PRO A 55 21.57 1.13 4.07
CA PRO A 55 21.87 1.38 5.50
C PRO A 55 20.66 1.18 6.44
N LEU A 56 19.62 0.48 5.99
CA LEU A 56 18.33 0.34 6.69
C LEU A 56 18.13 -1.07 7.25
N GLU A 57 19.18 -1.82 7.59
CA GLU A 57 19.12 -3.25 7.96
C GLU A 57 18.23 -3.56 9.18
N ARG A 58 17.96 -2.55 10.00
CA ARG A 58 17.03 -2.65 11.16
C ARG A 58 15.57 -2.48 10.78
N LYS A 59 15.27 -2.04 9.56
CA LYS A 59 13.92 -1.86 9.02
C LYS A 59 13.47 -3.13 8.30
N ARG A 60 12.17 -3.24 8.12
CA ARG A 60 11.52 -4.36 7.44
C ARG A 60 10.57 -3.80 6.39
N LEU A 61 10.60 -4.41 5.22
CA LEU A 61 9.63 -4.19 4.16
C LEU A 61 8.35 -4.89 4.60
N ASP A 62 7.23 -4.16 4.54
CA ASP A 62 5.93 -4.68 4.92
C ASP A 62 5.65 -5.99 4.20
N MET A 63 5.70 -6.00 2.86
CA MET A 63 5.56 -7.26 2.12
C MET A 63 6.21 -7.24 0.74
N MET A 64 6.44 -8.45 0.21
CA MET A 64 6.77 -8.66 -1.19
C MET A 64 5.87 -9.75 -1.77
N PHE A 65 5.46 -9.58 -3.02
CA PHE A 65 4.70 -10.60 -3.74
C PHE A 65 5.21 -10.77 -5.17
N SER A 66 4.91 -11.91 -5.78
CA SER A 66 5.23 -12.19 -7.17
C SER A 66 4.22 -13.12 -7.82
N ASP A 67 3.80 -12.75 -9.02
CA ASP A 67 2.93 -13.53 -9.90
C ASP A 67 3.69 -14.55 -10.77
N GLY A 68 4.98 -14.76 -10.51
CA GLY A 68 5.87 -15.62 -11.28
C GLY A 68 6.55 -14.94 -12.47
N ARG A 69 6.16 -13.71 -12.81
CA ARG A 69 6.82 -12.88 -13.84
C ARG A 69 7.48 -11.65 -13.23
N GLU A 70 6.73 -10.93 -12.41
CA GLU A 70 7.18 -9.70 -11.75
C GLU A 70 7.20 -9.89 -10.24
N LYS A 71 8.14 -9.22 -9.58
CA LYS A 71 8.19 -9.09 -8.13
C LYS A 71 7.82 -7.67 -7.77
N VAL A 72 7.10 -7.51 -6.67
CA VAL A 72 6.74 -6.19 -6.12
C VAL A 72 7.18 -6.14 -4.68
N ALA A 73 8.07 -5.21 -4.35
CA ALA A 73 8.30 -4.78 -2.97
C ALA A 73 7.24 -3.72 -2.62
N LEU A 74 6.48 -3.96 -1.54
CA LEU A 74 5.35 -3.14 -1.15
C LEU A 74 5.52 -2.62 0.27
N GLU A 75 5.35 -1.31 0.41
CA GLU A 75 5.06 -0.65 1.69
C GLU A 75 3.56 -0.33 1.75
N LEU A 76 2.95 -0.46 2.92
CA LEU A 76 1.53 -0.22 3.14
C LEU A 76 1.34 0.79 4.27
N LYS A 77 0.50 1.79 4.01
CA LYS A 77 0.00 2.69 5.05
C LYS A 77 -1.51 2.71 5.03
N VAL A 78 -2.11 2.60 6.20
CA VAL A 78 -3.56 2.67 6.33
C VAL A 78 -3.91 3.76 7.33
N GLU A 79 -4.83 4.63 6.95
CA GLU A 79 -5.40 5.62 7.84
C GLU A 79 -5.96 4.93 9.08
N SER A 80 -5.74 5.53 10.24
CA SER A 80 -6.24 5.04 11.51
C SER A 80 -6.72 6.21 12.36
N ALA A 81 -7.49 5.93 13.41
CA ALA A 81 -7.93 6.95 14.37
C ALA A 81 -6.78 7.76 15.00
N GLN A 82 -5.55 7.22 15.00
CA GLN A 82 -4.35 7.88 15.54
C GLN A 82 -3.50 8.59 14.46
N THR A 83 -3.79 8.34 13.18
CA THR A 83 -3.07 8.87 12.02
C THR A 83 -4.09 9.24 10.94
N SER A 84 -4.82 10.32 11.18
CA SER A 84 -5.76 10.89 10.22
C SER A 84 -5.19 12.17 9.60
N GLY A 85 -5.56 12.46 8.35
CA GLY A 85 -5.16 13.69 7.65
C GLY A 85 -3.65 13.80 7.41
N ASP A 86 -3.08 14.98 7.65
CA ASP A 86 -1.68 15.31 7.32
C ASP A 86 -0.65 14.38 7.99
N ALA A 87 -0.98 13.83 9.16
CA ALA A 87 -0.13 12.88 9.87
C ALA A 87 0.07 11.57 9.08
N LEU A 88 -0.91 11.15 8.28
CA LEU A 88 -0.76 9.99 7.40
C LEU A 88 0.15 10.33 6.22
N MET A 89 -0.08 11.45 5.56
CA MET A 89 0.67 11.81 4.35
C MET A 89 2.15 12.08 4.64
N ALA A 90 2.48 12.60 5.82
CA ALA A 90 3.88 12.69 6.27
C ALA A 90 4.56 11.32 6.38
N LYS A 91 3.85 10.31 6.93
CA LYS A 91 4.36 8.94 7.01
C LYS A 91 4.48 8.29 5.64
N VAL A 92 3.51 8.52 4.76
CA VAL A 92 3.56 8.08 3.35
C VAL A 92 4.85 8.58 2.68
N GLU A 93 5.20 9.85 2.91
CA GLU A 93 6.42 10.43 2.37
C GLU A 93 7.71 9.83 2.99
N ASP A 94 7.71 9.54 4.28
CA ASP A 94 8.81 8.81 4.93
C ASP A 94 8.99 7.41 4.33
N ASP A 95 7.90 6.67 4.11
CA ASP A 95 7.95 5.34 3.50
C ASP A 95 8.31 5.38 2.03
N ARG A 96 7.95 6.45 1.31
CA ARG A 96 8.43 6.69 -0.06
C ARG A 96 9.95 6.78 -0.09
N HIS A 97 10.54 7.60 0.78
CA HIS A 97 12.00 7.73 0.89
C HIS A 97 12.66 6.41 1.30
N LYS A 98 12.05 5.69 2.26
CA LYS A 98 12.51 4.38 2.70
C LYS A 98 12.51 3.38 1.55
N LEU A 99 11.39 3.27 0.82
CA LEU A 99 11.22 2.33 -0.28
C LEU A 99 12.13 2.65 -1.49
N ALA A 100 12.44 3.93 -1.72
CA ALA A 100 13.42 4.34 -2.73
C ALA A 100 14.83 3.75 -2.50
N LEU A 101 15.16 3.37 -1.25
CA LEU A 101 16.41 2.69 -0.89
C LEU A 101 16.33 1.16 -0.98
N TYR A 102 15.16 0.58 -1.25
CA TYR A 102 15.05 -0.85 -1.50
C TYR A 102 15.67 -1.19 -2.86
N PRO A 103 16.43 -2.30 -2.99
CA PRO A 103 17.24 -2.56 -4.18
C PRO A 103 16.40 -2.55 -5.45
N GLN A 104 16.91 -1.90 -6.50
CA GLN A 104 16.39 -2.11 -7.84
C GLN A 104 17.08 -3.31 -8.48
N SER A 105 16.27 -4.20 -9.05
CA SER A 105 16.74 -5.31 -9.87
C SER A 105 15.77 -5.50 -11.04
N PRO A 106 16.23 -6.01 -12.20
CA PRO A 106 15.33 -6.34 -13.30
C PRO A 106 14.16 -7.22 -12.82
N GLY A 107 12.93 -6.81 -13.14
CA GLY A 107 11.71 -7.51 -12.74
C GLY A 107 11.26 -7.29 -11.28
N LEU A 108 11.83 -6.32 -10.56
CA LEU A 108 11.37 -5.88 -9.24
C LEU A 108 10.84 -4.44 -9.30
N SER A 109 9.53 -4.29 -9.09
CA SER A 109 8.87 -2.99 -8.91
C SER A 109 8.74 -2.64 -7.43
N ARG A 110 8.59 -1.35 -7.13
CA ARG A 110 8.48 -0.83 -5.77
C ARG A 110 7.22 0.01 -5.67
N TRP A 111 6.27 -0.45 -4.86
CA TRP A 111 4.98 0.20 -4.72
C TRP A 111 4.75 0.63 -3.28
N LEU A 112 4.11 1.78 -3.10
CA LEU A 112 3.57 2.24 -1.83
C LEU A 112 2.05 2.27 -1.96
N LEU A 113 1.37 1.41 -1.20
CA LEU A 113 -0.09 1.37 -1.13
C LEU A 113 -0.55 2.18 0.09
N VAL A 114 -1.50 3.09 -0.13
CA VAL A 114 -2.09 3.90 0.93
C VAL A 114 -3.61 3.76 0.90
N LEU A 115 -4.20 3.46 2.05
CA LEU A 115 -5.65 3.37 2.23
C LEU A 115 -6.12 4.50 3.16
N GLY A 116 -7.12 5.26 2.72
CA GLY A 116 -7.66 6.40 3.47
C GLY A 116 -9.18 6.47 3.37
N TYR A 117 -9.84 6.96 4.41
CA TYR A 117 -11.29 7.11 4.47
C TYR A 117 -11.73 8.54 4.82
N SER A 118 -10.89 9.31 5.51
CA SER A 118 -11.22 10.69 5.86
C SER A 118 -11.22 11.59 4.63
N TRP A 119 -11.99 12.68 4.70
CA TRP A 119 -12.03 13.66 3.64
C TRP A 119 -10.65 14.31 3.36
N PRO A 120 -9.88 14.77 4.37
CA PRO A 120 -8.56 15.37 4.12
C PRO A 120 -7.56 14.42 3.43
N VAL A 121 -7.54 13.14 3.84
CA VAL A 121 -6.66 12.14 3.20
C VAL A 121 -7.05 11.91 1.74
N ARG A 122 -8.36 11.81 1.47
CA ARG A 122 -8.86 11.66 0.10
C ARG A 122 -8.46 12.84 -0.78
N CYS A 123 -8.64 14.08 -0.33
CA CYS A 123 -8.21 15.26 -1.08
C CYS A 123 -6.69 15.25 -1.34
N ALA A 124 -5.88 14.89 -0.34
CA ALA A 124 -4.43 14.81 -0.52
C ALA A 124 -4.01 13.73 -1.54
N MET A 125 -4.68 12.58 -1.55
CA MET A 125 -4.45 11.52 -2.54
C MET A 125 -4.87 11.96 -3.95
N GLU A 126 -6.02 12.62 -4.09
CA GLU A 126 -6.50 13.15 -5.37
C GLU A 126 -5.55 14.22 -5.94
N ASP A 127 -5.03 15.10 -5.08
CA ASP A 127 -4.05 16.11 -5.48
C ASP A 127 -2.72 15.46 -5.90
N LEU A 128 -2.29 14.41 -5.21
CA LEU A 128 -1.07 13.68 -5.57
C LEU A 128 -1.21 12.92 -6.90
N GLU A 129 -2.35 12.26 -7.14
CA GLU A 129 -2.65 11.62 -8.43
C GLU A 129 -2.64 12.66 -9.56
N ARG A 130 -3.21 13.84 -9.34
CA ARG A 130 -3.21 14.92 -10.34
C ARG A 130 -1.80 15.45 -10.64
N GLN A 131 -0.93 15.49 -9.64
CA GLN A 131 0.44 15.98 -9.77
C GLN A 131 1.39 14.97 -10.42
N GLN A 132 1.14 13.66 -10.25
CA GLN A 132 2.00 12.57 -10.73
C GLN A 132 1.18 11.43 -11.39
N PRO A 133 0.37 11.72 -12.41
CA PRO A 133 -0.59 10.77 -12.97
C PRO A 133 0.06 9.54 -13.64
N GLU A 134 1.34 9.60 -13.97
CA GLU A 134 2.11 8.48 -14.53
C GLU A 134 2.63 7.50 -13.47
N ARG A 135 2.68 7.92 -12.21
CA ARG A 135 3.25 7.13 -11.10
C ARG A 135 2.23 6.77 -10.03
N VAL A 136 1.24 7.62 -9.84
CA VAL A 136 0.23 7.52 -8.80
C VAL A 136 -1.09 7.15 -9.45
N ILE A 137 -1.75 6.18 -8.84
CA ILE A 137 -3.06 5.72 -9.25
C ILE A 137 -3.99 5.73 -8.03
N LEU A 138 -5.17 6.30 -8.18
CA LEU A 138 -6.19 6.37 -7.14
C LEU A 138 -7.48 5.67 -7.57
N ARG A 139 -8.08 4.93 -6.64
CA ARG A 139 -9.44 4.40 -6.76
C ARG A 139 -10.22 4.64 -5.48
N ILE A 140 -11.47 5.05 -5.62
CA ILE A 140 -12.37 5.32 -4.50
C ILE A 140 -13.60 4.44 -4.63
N ARG A 141 -13.91 3.65 -3.60
CA ARG A 141 -15.08 2.78 -3.52
C ARG A 141 -15.55 2.67 -2.08
N GLY A 142 -16.87 2.68 -1.86
CA GLY A 142 -17.44 2.49 -0.52
C GLY A 142 -17.02 3.53 0.53
N GLY A 143 -16.55 4.71 0.10
CA GLY A 143 -16.01 5.75 0.99
C GLY A 143 -14.53 5.58 1.34
N ILE A 144 -13.87 4.54 0.84
CA ILE A 144 -12.44 4.28 1.01
C ILE A 144 -11.71 4.65 -0.28
N ALA A 145 -10.62 5.38 -0.16
CA ALA A 145 -9.64 5.63 -1.19
C ALA A 145 -8.46 4.66 -1.05
N ALA A 146 -8.07 4.06 -2.16
CA ALA A 146 -6.86 3.26 -2.30
C ALA A 146 -5.96 3.91 -3.35
N MET A 147 -4.78 4.34 -2.91
CA MET A 147 -3.76 4.97 -3.74
C MET A 147 -2.55 4.05 -3.86
N LEU A 148 -2.10 3.79 -5.09
CA LEU A 148 -0.87 3.08 -5.38
C LEU A 148 0.14 4.05 -5.98
N TRP A 149 1.31 4.19 -5.37
CA TRP A 149 2.41 5.01 -5.86
C TRP A 149 3.61 4.15 -6.25
N GLU A 150 4.03 4.21 -7.52
CA GLU A 150 5.24 3.54 -8.01
C GLU A 150 6.50 4.39 -7.78
N ILE A 151 7.51 3.81 -7.12
CA ILE A 151 8.72 4.48 -6.60
C ILE A 151 9.95 4.32 -7.49
#